data_AF-A0A962UZM1-F1
#
_entry.id   AF-A0A962UZM1-F1
#
_cell.length_a   1.000
_cell.length_b   1.000
_cell.length_c   1.000
_cell.angle_alpha   90.00
_cell.angle_beta   90.00
_cell.angle_gamma   90.00
#
_symmetry.space_group_name_H-M   'P 1'
#
loop_
_entity.id
_entity.type
_entity.pdbx_description
1 polymer ?
#
loop_
_entity_poly.entity_id
_entity_poly.type
_entity_poly.pdbx_seq_one_letter_code
_entity_poly.pdbx_strand_id
1 'polypeptide(L)'
;MTNKDLLLALIVNIFWAFNFVAAKYGLAHFPAFLFTALRFLLLLILLAPLLRPVPGHTRRLLLIGLVMGIGHFSLMFWGMSVSSDVSSIAIASQLYVPFSTLLAVLFLSETIRWRR
;
A
#
# COMPACT_ATOMS: atom_id res chain seq x y z
N MET A 1 16.44 -20.08 -1.10
CA MET A 1 16.57 -18.62 -1.00
C MET A 1 18.06 -18.31 -0.99
N THR A 2 18.55 -17.58 -1.97
CA THR A 2 19.98 -17.22 -2.06
C THR A 2 20.24 -16.06 -1.09
N ASN A 3 21.45 -15.93 -0.53
CA ASN A 3 21.79 -14.82 0.38
C ASN A 3 21.50 -13.43 -0.22
N LYS A 4 21.53 -13.32 -1.56
CA LYS A 4 21.16 -12.11 -2.31
C LYS A 4 19.66 -11.79 -2.22
N ASP A 5 18.80 -12.80 -2.29
CA ASP A 5 17.35 -12.63 -2.19
C ASP A 5 16.96 -12.16 -0.79
N LEU A 6 17.61 -12.71 0.24
CA LEU A 6 17.43 -12.30 1.62
C LEU A 6 17.84 -10.83 1.83
N LEU A 7 18.99 -10.42 1.28
CA LEU A 7 19.45 -9.04 1.37
C LEU A 7 18.47 -8.07 0.68
N LEU A 8 17.98 -8.41 -0.51
CA LEU A 8 16.98 -7.61 -1.22
C LEU A 8 15.68 -7.49 -0.42
N ALA A 9 15.20 -8.60 0.16
CA ALA A 9 14.00 -8.59 0.99
C ALA A 9 14.17 -7.68 2.23
N LEU A 10 15.34 -7.71 2.88
CA LEU A 10 15.63 -6.82 4.01
C LEU A 10 15.63 -5.35 3.58
N ILE A 11 16.28 -5.03 2.46
CA ILE A 11 16.33 -3.65 1.94
C ILE A 11 14.90 -3.14 1.66
N VAL A 12 14.07 -3.93 0.98
CA VAL A 12 12.68 -3.57 0.70
C VAL A 12 11.91 -3.32 1.98
N ASN A 13 12.06 -4.18 3.00
CA ASN A 13 11.41 -3.99 4.29
C ASN A 13 11.86 -2.72 5.01
N ILE A 14 13.14 -2.36 4.94
CA ILE A 14 13.67 -1.12 5.53
C ILE A 14 13.03 0.10 4.85
N PHE A 15 12.98 0.13 3.51
CA PHE A 15 12.33 1.22 2.78
C PHE A 15 10.85 1.33 3.11
N TRP A 16 10.16 0.20 3.28
CA TRP A 16 8.76 0.19 3.69
C TRP A 16 8.58 0.70 5.11
N ALA A 17 9.39 0.26 6.07
CA ALA A 17 9.35 0.74 7.45
C ALA A 17 9.63 2.26 7.52
N PHE A 18 10.62 2.74 6.76
CA PHE A 18 10.89 4.17 6.65
C PHE A 18 9.71 4.94 6.07
N ASN A 19 8.94 4.33 5.16
CA ASN A 19 7.73 4.95 4.61
C ASN A 19 6.70 5.30 5.68
N PHE A 20 6.49 4.41 6.67
CA PHE A 20 5.60 4.67 7.80
C PHE A 20 6.10 5.82 8.69
N VAL A 21 7.41 5.87 8.95
CA VAL A 21 8.03 6.94 9.74
C VAL A 21 7.87 8.29 9.03
N ALA A 22 8.20 8.33 7.74
CA ALA A 22 8.05 9.53 6.92
C ALA A 22 6.58 9.96 6.82
N ALA A 23 5.64 9.00 6.73
CA ALA A 23 4.21 9.29 6.75
C ALA A 23 3.77 9.91 8.07
N LYS A 24 4.18 9.36 9.23
CA LYS A 24 3.87 9.96 10.54
C LYS A 24 4.37 11.40 10.62
N TYR A 25 5.59 11.64 10.16
CA TYR A 25 6.17 12.98 10.14
C TYR A 25 5.39 13.93 9.22
N GLY A 26 5.03 13.48 8.01
CA GLY A 26 4.20 14.26 7.09
C GLY A 26 2.82 14.61 7.67
N LEU A 27 2.20 13.66 8.37
CA LEU A 27 0.91 13.84 9.05
C LEU A 27 0.96 14.79 10.25
N ALA A 28 2.15 15.06 10.80
CA ALA A 28 2.32 16.07 11.84
C ALA A 28 2.19 17.51 11.30
N HIS A 29 2.40 17.70 10.00
CA HIS A 29 2.36 19.01 9.34
C HIS A 29 1.14 19.20 8.43
N PHE A 30 0.59 18.12 7.87
CA PHE A 30 -0.49 18.16 6.89
C PHE A 30 -1.67 17.28 7.31
N PRO A 31 -2.93 17.68 7.02
CA PRO A 31 -4.08 16.79 7.13
C PRO A 31 -3.90 15.53 6.28
N ALA A 32 -4.42 14.39 6.74
CA ALA A 32 -4.20 13.08 6.11
C ALA A 32 -4.56 13.03 4.62
N PHE A 33 -5.73 13.56 4.25
CA PHE A 33 -6.17 13.58 2.86
C PHE A 33 -5.29 14.48 1.98
N LEU A 34 -4.83 15.62 2.52
CA LEU A 34 -3.94 16.53 1.79
C LEU A 34 -2.55 15.90 1.61
N PHE A 35 -2.00 15.28 2.64
CA PHE A 35 -0.73 14.54 2.56
C PHE A 35 -0.80 13.44 1.49
N THR A 36 -1.90 12.68 1.46
CA THR A 36 -2.15 11.65 0.47
C THR A 36 -2.22 12.24 -0.94
N ALA A 37 -2.99 13.32 -1.13
CA ALA A 37 -3.12 13.99 -2.42
C ALA A 37 -1.78 14.52 -2.94
N LEU A 38 -0.99 15.19 -2.10
CA LEU A 38 0.33 15.70 -2.46
C LEU A 38 1.29 14.57 -2.86
N ARG A 39 1.26 13.46 -2.12
CA ARG A 39 2.08 12.28 -2.41
C ARG A 39 1.73 11.68 -3.77
N PHE A 40 0.45 11.49 -4.07
CA PHE A 40 0.01 10.96 -5.37
C PHE A 40 0.20 11.96 -6.51
N LEU A 41 0.11 13.26 -6.25
CA LEU A 41 0.41 14.31 -7.23
C LEU A 41 1.90 14.27 -7.62
N LEU A 42 2.80 14.18 -6.64
CA LEU A 42 4.23 14.01 -6.90
C LEU A 42 4.51 12.73 -7.69
N LEU A 43 3.86 11.63 -7.32
CA LEU A 43 3.98 10.36 -8.02
C LEU A 43 3.50 10.49 -9.48
N LEU A 44 2.37 11.17 -9.70
CA LEU A 44 1.86 11.44 -11.04
C LEU A 44 2.84 12.30 -11.85
N ILE A 45 3.39 13.38 -11.29
CA ILE A 45 4.34 14.25 -11.99
C ILE A 45 5.60 13.47 -12.40
N LEU A 46 6.13 12.64 -11.49
CA LEU A 46 7.34 11.85 -11.75
C LEU A 46 7.11 10.74 -12.76
N LEU A 47 5.94 10.08 -12.73
CA LEU A 47 5.63 8.95 -13.61
C LEU A 47 4.86 9.34 -14.87
N ALA A 48 4.35 10.56 -14.99
CA ALA A 48 3.63 11.03 -16.17
C ALA A 48 4.41 10.82 -17.48
N PRO A 49 5.74 11.08 -17.56
CA PRO A 49 6.52 10.81 -18.76
C PRO A 49 6.63 9.32 -19.11
N LEU A 50 6.50 8.44 -18.12
CA LEU A 50 6.58 6.99 -18.28
C LEU A 50 5.18 6.35 -18.48
N LEU A 51 4.12 7.14 -18.40
CA LEU A 51 2.75 6.65 -18.44
C LEU A 51 2.41 6.21 -19.87
N ARG A 52 2.34 4.89 -20.07
CA ARG A 52 1.98 4.28 -21.35
C ARG A 52 0.50 3.88 -21.33
N PRO A 53 -0.32 4.34 -22.28
CA PRO A 53 -1.72 3.90 -22.36
C PRO A 53 -1.77 2.40 -22.68
N VAL A 54 -2.53 1.64 -21.89
CA VAL A 54 -2.81 0.22 -22.15
C VAL A 54 -4.20 0.13 -22.81
N PRO A 55 -4.29 -0.02 -24.14
CA PRO A 55 -5.56 -0.05 -24.85
C PRO A 55 -6.45 -1.21 -24.34
N GLY A 56 -7.74 -0.93 -24.17
CA GLY A 56 -8.74 -1.91 -23.73
C GLY A 56 -8.82 -2.15 -22.21
N HIS A 57 -7.79 -1.78 -21.43
CA HIS A 57 -7.75 -2.02 -19.97
C HIS A 57 -7.80 -0.76 -19.12
N THR A 58 -7.79 0.42 -19.74
CA THR A 58 -7.68 1.73 -19.06
C THR A 58 -8.74 1.92 -17.98
N ARG A 59 -10.00 1.54 -18.22
CA ARG A 59 -11.09 1.67 -17.22
C ARG A 59 -10.87 0.79 -15.99
N ARG A 60 -10.43 -0.46 -16.18
CA ARG A 60 -10.12 -1.37 -15.06
C ARG A 60 -8.90 -0.86 -14.28
N LEU A 61 -7.89 -0.38 -14.98
CA LEU A 61 -6.68 0.18 -14.37
C LEU A 61 -7.00 1.43 -13.53
N LEU A 62 -7.85 2.31 -14.06
CA LEU A 62 -8.35 3.48 -13.33
C LEU A 62 -9.16 3.08 -12.09
N LEU A 63 -10.06 2.11 -12.20
CA LEU A 63 -10.83 1.61 -11.04
C LEU A 63 -9.91 1.05 -9.96
N ILE A 64 -8.93 0.21 -10.35
CA ILE A 64 -7.95 -0.34 -9.41
C ILE A 64 -7.13 0.80 -8.78
N GLY A 65 -6.66 1.76 -9.57
CA GLY A 65 -5.92 2.92 -9.09
C GLY A 65 -6.73 3.82 -8.15
N LEU A 66 -8.03 3.99 -8.37
CA LEU A 66 -8.91 4.75 -7.48
C LEU A 66 -9.13 4.00 -6.17
N VAL A 67 -9.43 2.70 -6.22
CA VAL A 67 -9.71 1.90 -5.02
C VAL A 67 -8.44 1.69 -4.19
N MET A 68 -7.34 1.27 -4.82
CA MET A 68 -6.06 1.00 -4.14
C MET A 68 -5.25 2.27 -3.86
N GLY A 69 -5.35 3.28 -4.70
CA GLY A 69 -4.67 4.57 -4.48
C GLY A 69 -5.46 5.42 -3.50
N ILE A 70 -6.58 5.97 -3.96
CA ILE A 70 -7.37 6.93 -3.17
C ILE A 70 -8.05 6.23 -2.00
N GLY A 71 -8.80 5.15 -2.24
CA GLY A 71 -9.57 4.47 -1.19
C GLY A 71 -8.67 3.94 -0.08
N HIS A 72 -7.77 3.02 -0.44
CA HIS A 72 -6.91 2.34 0.54
C HIS A 72 -5.93 3.29 1.25
N PHE A 73 -5.13 4.08 0.52
CA PHE A 73 -4.14 4.95 1.20
C PHE A 73 -4.78 6.09 1.98
N SER A 74 -5.87 6.68 1.51
CA SER A 74 -6.51 7.77 2.26
C SER A 74 -7.09 7.27 3.57
N LEU A 75 -7.75 6.10 3.56
CA LEU A 75 -8.26 5.47 4.79
C LEU A 75 -7.12 5.04 5.72
N MET A 76 -6.03 4.50 5.16
CA MET A 76 -4.84 4.11 5.94
C MET A 76 -4.20 5.31 6.64
N PHE A 77 -3.93 6.39 5.92
CA PHE A 77 -3.31 7.60 6.50
C PHE A 77 -4.28 8.36 7.42
N TRP A 78 -5.58 8.30 7.14
CA TRP A 78 -6.57 8.80 8.07
C TRP A 78 -6.56 8.02 9.39
N GLY A 79 -6.57 6.68 9.35
CA GLY A 79 -6.36 5.85 10.54
C GLY A 79 -5.08 6.21 11.30
N MET A 80 -3.99 6.52 10.56
CA MET A 80 -2.72 6.97 11.12
C MET A 80 -2.74 8.33 11.78
N SER A 81 -3.54 9.26 11.26
CA SER A 81 -3.73 10.56 11.88
C SER A 81 -4.52 10.49 13.19
N VAL A 82 -5.41 9.49 13.32
CA VAL A 82 -6.25 9.32 14.53
C VAL A 82 -5.56 8.46 15.59
N SER A 83 -4.65 7.56 15.20
CA SER A 83 -3.88 6.73 16.13
C SER A 83 -2.74 7.50 16.79
N SER A 84 -2.50 7.27 18.08
CA SER A 84 -1.29 7.73 18.78
C SER A 84 -0.01 7.01 18.29
N ASP A 85 -0.15 5.73 17.97
CA ASP A 85 0.97 4.79 17.78
C ASP A 85 1.02 4.19 16.38
N VAL A 86 2.14 4.44 15.68
CA VAL A 86 2.40 3.92 14.33
C VAL A 86 2.64 2.42 14.34
N SER A 87 3.18 1.87 15.42
CA SER A 87 3.39 0.42 15.59
C SER A 87 2.07 -0.35 15.50
N SER A 88 1.01 0.14 16.15
CA SER A 88 -0.32 -0.45 16.11
C SER A 88 -0.87 -0.53 14.69
N ILE A 89 -0.65 0.52 13.89
CA ILE A 89 -1.09 0.54 12.49
C ILE A 89 -0.24 -0.37 11.61
N ALA A 90 1.08 -0.38 11.81
CA ALA A 90 1.95 -1.28 11.07
C ALA A 90 1.51 -2.73 11.29
N ILE A 91 1.21 -3.12 12.53
CA ILE A 91 0.70 -4.47 12.85
C ILE A 91 -0.69 -4.69 12.23
N ALA A 92 -1.61 -3.74 12.40
CA ALA A 92 -2.96 -3.85 11.85
C ALA A 92 -2.96 -3.97 10.31
N SER A 93 -2.05 -3.29 9.62
CA SER A 93 -1.91 -3.39 8.16
C SER A 93 -1.49 -4.78 7.69
N GLN A 94 -0.83 -5.58 8.53
CA GLN A 94 -0.48 -6.97 8.19
C GLN A 94 -1.70 -7.89 8.15
N LEU A 95 -2.84 -7.48 8.71
CA LEU A 95 -4.10 -8.22 8.59
C LEU A 95 -4.58 -8.33 7.14
N TYR A 96 -4.07 -7.51 6.21
CA TYR A 96 -4.38 -7.69 4.79
C TYR A 96 -4.04 -9.12 4.31
N VAL A 97 -3.00 -9.77 4.85
CA VAL A 97 -2.61 -11.13 4.46
C VAL A 97 -3.72 -12.14 4.78
N PRO A 98 -4.17 -12.31 6.05
CA PRO A 98 -5.26 -13.23 6.36
C PRO A 98 -6.58 -12.83 5.66
N PHE A 99 -6.91 -11.54 5.58
CA PHE A 99 -8.11 -11.10 4.86
C PHE A 99 -8.07 -11.45 3.37
N SER A 100 -6.92 -11.24 2.72
CA SER A 100 -6.69 -11.61 1.31
C SER A 100 -6.83 -13.12 1.12
N THR A 101 -6.25 -13.93 2.01
CA THR A 101 -6.41 -15.40 1.93
C THR A 101 -7.86 -15.84 2.11
N LEU A 102 -8.60 -15.22 3.04
CA LEU A 102 -10.02 -15.52 3.23
C LEU A 102 -10.84 -15.15 1.99
N LEU A 103 -10.57 -13.97 1.40
CA LEU A 103 -11.19 -13.55 0.14
C LEU A 103 -10.85 -14.52 -1.01
N ALA A 104 -9.61 -15.01 -1.09
CA ALA A 104 -9.20 -15.98 -2.11
C ALA A 104 -9.97 -17.31 -1.97
N VAL A 105 -10.16 -17.81 -0.74
CA VAL A 105 -11.00 -19.00 -0.50
C VAL A 105 -12.44 -18.74 -0.91
N LEU A 106 -13.01 -17.59 -0.55
CA LEU A 106 -14.42 -17.29 -0.79
C LEU A 106 -14.74 -17.03 -2.27
N PHE A 107 -13.92 -16.24 -2.96
CA PHE A 107 -14.19 -15.80 -4.33
C PHE A 107 -13.52 -16.65 -5.40
N LEU A 108 -12.32 -17.18 -5.13
CA LEU A 108 -11.56 -17.99 -6.07
C LEU A 108 -11.68 -19.50 -5.77
N SER A 109 -12.36 -19.89 -4.68
CA SER A 109 -12.49 -21.30 -4.23
C SER A 109 -11.13 -22.00 -4.06
N GLU A 110 -10.08 -21.24 -3.74
CA GLU A 110 -8.75 -21.81 -3.47
C GLU A 110 -8.75 -22.63 -2.18
N THR A 111 -8.01 -23.75 -2.16
CA THR A 111 -7.86 -24.58 -0.96
C THR A 111 -6.58 -24.21 -0.21
N ILE A 112 -6.72 -23.79 1.05
CA ILE A 112 -5.58 -23.52 1.92
C ILE A 112 -4.99 -24.86 2.36
N ARG A 113 -3.88 -25.27 1.75
CA ARG A 113 -3.08 -26.41 2.22
C ARG A 113 -2.15 -25.99 3.35
N TRP A 114 -2.13 -26.77 4.41
CA TRP A 114 -1.36 -26.57 5.65
C TRP A 114 0.18 -26.54 5.49
N ARG A 115 0.71 -26.91 4.32
CA ARG A 115 2.15 -26.85 3.99
C ARG A 115 2.33 -26.19 2.61
N ARG A 116 3.05 -25.08 2.58
CA ARG A 116 3.73 -24.52 1.40
C ARG A 116 5.17 -24.21 1.79
#